data_AF-A0A971SR23-F1
#
_entry.id   AF-A0A971SR23-F1
#
_cell.length_a   1.000
_cell.length_b   1.000
_cell.length_c   1.000
_cell.angle_alpha   90.00
_cell.angle_beta   90.00
_cell.angle_gamma   90.00
#
_symmetry.space_group_name_H-M   'P 1'
#
loop_
_entity.id
_entity.type
_entity.pdbx_description
1 polymer ?
#
loop_
_entity_poly.entity_id
_entity_poly.type
_entity_poly.pdbx_seq_one_letter_code
_entity_poly.pdbx_strand_id
1 'polypeptide(L)'
;MNRLCKAKWGGKTYVILFFLMFGLIFSRYCYYGFTYWQQLDDYIQYHNYTAYNSDISELIDRLGLLSSRPLAGLADIYLWSHFYGRMIAAVAVISAMYAASAVFFHRVFSRQFGTGALFFVVYALLPLGIEGTYWVSASSRIVAGLFFASLSLLFFDRWCYKGRALNLLLFAIFQLAAFCFYEQIVLLSGAATLVVMLTGFGRDKKRPLWGFLMFAGAAIYFAITKLAEPGVYGARTQIFLPWQENWWQECFLPAVKQVGYVFSVGMFATLGRGLKRGFLILVSEPNIICITVFAALCAAMFFLLKGIKSA
;
A
#
# COMPACT_ATOMS: atom_id res chain seq x y z
N MET A 1 -8.03 13.03 30.79
CA MET A 1 -6.97 12.31 30.04
C MET A 1 -5.97 13.31 29.45
N ASN A 2 -5.19 13.91 30.33
CA ASN A 2 -4.15 14.89 29.98
C ASN A 2 -2.85 14.19 29.60
N ARG A 3 -2.15 14.77 28.61
CA ARG A 3 -0.72 14.57 28.29
C ARG A 3 -0.27 13.14 27.93
N LEU A 4 -0.50 12.73 26.68
CA LEU A 4 0.56 12.03 25.94
C LEU A 4 1.37 13.09 25.21
N CYS A 5 2.28 13.71 25.95
CA CYS A 5 3.42 14.40 25.37
C CYS A 5 4.18 13.33 24.59
N LYS A 6 4.21 13.44 23.26
CA LYS A 6 5.08 12.62 22.42
C LYS A 6 5.69 13.50 21.37
N ALA A 7 7.02 13.47 21.29
CA ALA A 7 7.84 14.24 20.39
C ALA A 7 7.15 14.40 19.03
N LYS A 8 6.74 15.64 18.71
CA LYS A 8 6.12 15.94 17.43
C LYS A 8 7.25 16.02 16.42
N TRP A 9 7.51 14.92 15.70
CA TRP A 9 8.57 14.88 14.69
C TRP A 9 8.37 16.02 13.70
N GLY A 10 9.45 16.76 13.42
CA GLY A 10 9.41 17.93 12.56
C GLY A 10 9.10 17.56 11.11
N GLY A 11 8.61 18.52 10.33
CA GLY A 11 8.37 18.33 8.90
C GLY A 11 9.64 17.89 8.15
N LYS A 12 10.78 18.48 8.50
CA LYS A 12 12.10 18.10 7.95
C LYS A 12 12.45 16.64 8.23
N THR A 13 12.19 16.16 9.44
CA THR A 13 12.42 14.75 9.82
C THR A 13 11.65 13.79 8.91
N TYR A 14 10.37 14.07 8.66
CA TYR A 14 9.55 13.25 7.77
C TYR A 14 10.01 13.27 6.31
N VAL A 15 10.53 14.40 5.84
CA VAL A 15 11.11 14.49 4.49
C VAL A 15 12.38 13.64 4.38
N ILE A 16 13.28 13.71 5.37
CA ILE A 16 14.49 12.89 5.40
C ILE A 16 14.11 11.40 5.49
N LEU A 17 13.16 11.04 6.34
CA LEU A 17 12.66 9.66 6.45
C LEU A 17 12.07 9.16 5.15
N PHE A 18 11.34 9.99 4.40
CA PHE A 18 10.84 9.62 3.09
C PHE A 18 11.99 9.21 2.17
N PHE A 19 13.05 10.03 2.06
CA PHE A 19 14.19 9.71 1.19
C PHE A 19 14.99 8.49 1.66
N LEU A 20 15.15 8.31 2.97
CA LEU A 20 15.82 7.13 3.53
C LEU A 20 15.01 5.85 3.26
N MET A 21 13.70 5.88 3.50
CA MET A 21 12.81 4.75 3.22
C MET A 21 12.78 4.45 1.73
N PHE A 22 12.66 5.47 0.88
CA PHE A 22 12.74 5.32 -0.57
C PHE A 22 14.06 4.66 -0.99
N GLY A 23 15.20 5.17 -0.50
CA GLY A 23 16.51 4.63 -0.80
C GLY A 23 16.63 3.16 -0.39
N LEU A 24 16.21 2.80 0.83
CA LEU A 24 16.25 1.43 1.35
C LEU A 24 15.33 0.48 0.57
N ILE A 25 14.12 0.93 0.23
CA ILE A 25 13.16 0.13 -0.54
C ILE A 25 13.65 -0.05 -1.98
N PHE A 26 14.07 1.02 -2.65
CA PHE A 26 14.44 0.98 -4.07
C PHE A 26 15.74 0.23 -4.31
N SER A 27 16.74 0.40 -3.44
CA SER A 27 18.04 -0.27 -3.58
C SER A 27 17.95 -1.79 -3.56
N ARG A 28 16.89 -2.39 -2.98
CA ARG A 28 16.67 -3.85 -3.00
C ARG A 28 16.51 -4.42 -4.40
N TYR A 29 16.07 -3.60 -5.35
CA TYR A 29 15.94 -3.99 -6.75
C TYR A 29 17.19 -3.70 -7.57
N CYS A 30 18.16 -3.00 -7.00
CA CYS A 30 19.33 -2.51 -7.73
C CYS A 30 20.58 -3.37 -7.52
N TYR A 31 20.47 -4.51 -6.81
CA TYR A 31 21.63 -5.35 -6.46
C TYR A 31 22.41 -5.81 -7.70
N TYR A 32 21.71 -6.13 -8.78
CA TYR A 32 22.29 -6.53 -10.06
C TYR A 32 22.22 -5.41 -11.11
N GLY A 33 22.25 -4.15 -10.67
CA GLY A 33 22.15 -2.97 -11.53
C GLY A 33 20.71 -2.44 -11.67
N PHE A 34 20.54 -1.40 -12.48
CA PHE A 34 19.25 -0.73 -12.69
C PHE A 34 18.39 -1.44 -13.75
N THR A 35 18.25 -2.75 -13.62
CA THR A 35 17.46 -3.59 -14.52
C THR A 35 16.42 -4.33 -13.71
N TYR A 36 15.17 -4.22 -14.16
CA TYR A 36 14.06 -4.98 -13.61
C TYR A 36 13.67 -6.06 -14.62
N TRP A 37 13.74 -7.32 -14.17
CA TRP A 37 13.30 -8.47 -14.96
C TRP A 37 11.79 -8.65 -14.83
N GLN A 38 11.09 -8.46 -15.95
CA GLN A 38 9.63 -8.51 -16.00
C GLN A 38 9.13 -9.91 -15.63
N GLN A 39 8.11 -9.94 -14.79
CA GLN A 39 7.36 -11.16 -14.52
C GLN A 39 6.26 -11.35 -15.56
N LEU A 40 5.68 -12.55 -15.62
CA LEU A 40 4.63 -12.89 -16.59
C LEU A 40 3.45 -11.92 -16.52
N ASP A 41 3.01 -11.56 -15.31
CA ASP A 41 1.91 -10.61 -15.13
C ASP A 41 2.25 -9.20 -15.64
N ASP A 42 3.50 -8.78 -15.46
CA ASP A 42 3.99 -7.49 -15.98
C ASP A 42 3.92 -7.48 -17.51
N TYR A 43 4.35 -8.58 -18.13
CA TYR A 43 4.30 -8.75 -19.59
C TYR A 43 2.87 -8.69 -20.11
N ILE A 44 1.95 -9.44 -19.50
CA ILE A 44 0.55 -9.48 -19.94
C ILE A 44 -0.08 -8.09 -19.84
N GLN A 45 0.10 -7.40 -18.72
CA GLN A 45 -0.67 -6.19 -18.42
C GLN A 45 -0.06 -4.93 -19.05
N TYR A 46 1.27 -4.86 -19.11
CA TYR A 46 1.97 -3.64 -19.56
C TYR A 46 2.43 -3.70 -21.00
N HIS A 47 2.45 -4.90 -21.60
CA HIS A 47 2.74 -5.08 -23.02
C HIS A 47 1.58 -5.67 -23.79
N ASN A 48 1.08 -6.86 -23.45
CA ASN A 48 0.10 -7.54 -24.32
C ASN A 48 -1.20 -6.74 -24.47
N TYR A 49 -1.68 -6.12 -23.38
CA TYR A 49 -2.88 -5.30 -23.41
C TYR A 49 -2.78 -4.17 -24.45
N THR A 50 -1.64 -3.48 -24.53
CA THR A 50 -1.47 -2.33 -25.43
C THR A 50 -0.89 -2.72 -26.80
N ALA A 51 -0.12 -3.81 -26.90
CA ALA A 51 0.55 -4.23 -28.12
C ALA A 51 -0.34 -5.07 -29.05
N TYR A 52 -1.28 -5.84 -28.50
CA TYR A 52 -2.10 -6.78 -29.26
C TYR A 52 -3.59 -6.42 -29.32
N ASN A 53 -4.01 -5.28 -28.78
CA ASN A 53 -5.41 -4.83 -28.84
C ASN A 53 -5.45 -3.40 -29.39
N SER A 54 -6.04 -3.24 -30.57
CA SER A 54 -6.22 -1.94 -31.22
C SER A 54 -7.38 -1.14 -30.61
N ASP A 55 -8.38 -1.82 -30.05
CA ASP A 55 -9.49 -1.20 -29.32
C ASP A 55 -9.32 -1.42 -27.81
N ILE A 56 -8.92 -0.35 -27.11
CA ILE A 56 -8.70 -0.37 -25.68
C ILE A 56 -10.03 -0.38 -24.90
N SER A 57 -11.11 0.18 -25.46
CA SER A 57 -12.41 0.17 -24.80
C SER A 57 -12.99 -1.23 -24.78
N GLU A 58 -12.96 -1.92 -25.93
CA GLU A 58 -13.38 -3.31 -26.03
C GLU A 58 -12.57 -4.21 -25.08
N LEU A 59 -11.26 -3.97 -24.98
CA LEU A 59 -10.39 -4.70 -24.04
C LEU A 59 -10.82 -4.49 -22.57
N ILE A 60 -11.12 -3.26 -22.18
CA ILE A 60 -11.57 -2.91 -20.82
C ILE A 60 -12.84 -3.67 -20.47
N ASP A 61 -13.81 -3.69 -21.38
CA ASP A 61 -15.10 -4.35 -21.19
C ASP A 61 -14.94 -5.88 -21.17
N ARG A 62 -14.21 -6.44 -22.13
CA ARG A 62 -13.97 -7.89 -22.22
C ARG A 62 -13.28 -8.44 -20.98
N LEU A 63 -12.29 -7.72 -20.47
CA LEU A 63 -11.57 -8.13 -19.26
C LEU A 63 -12.34 -7.80 -17.97
N GLY A 64 -13.31 -6.87 -18.02
CA GLY A 64 -14.00 -6.38 -16.83
C GLY A 64 -13.05 -5.60 -15.91
N LEU A 65 -12.19 -4.75 -16.46
CA LEU A 65 -11.21 -4.01 -15.64
C LEU A 65 -11.89 -3.05 -14.66
N LEU A 66 -13.06 -2.53 -15.04
CA LEU A 66 -13.85 -1.60 -14.22
C LEU A 66 -14.79 -2.31 -13.22
N SER A 67 -15.06 -3.60 -13.38
CA SER A 67 -15.96 -4.35 -12.49
C SER A 67 -15.32 -4.80 -11.18
N SER A 68 -14.00 -4.67 -11.06
CA SER A 68 -13.25 -5.04 -9.86
C SER A 68 -12.36 -3.92 -9.36
N ARG A 69 -11.51 -3.34 -10.22
CA ARG A 69 -10.47 -2.40 -9.79
C ARG A 69 -10.32 -1.26 -10.79
N PRO A 70 -11.29 -0.33 -10.84
CA PRO A 70 -11.40 0.66 -11.91
C PRO A 70 -10.11 1.45 -12.17
N LEU A 71 -9.53 2.05 -11.12
CA LEU A 71 -8.34 2.88 -11.28
C LEU A 71 -7.08 2.04 -11.47
N ALA A 72 -7.00 0.84 -10.89
CA ALA A 72 -5.87 -0.05 -11.17
C ALA A 72 -5.83 -0.46 -12.63
N GLY A 73 -6.95 -0.96 -13.18
CA GLY A 73 -7.02 -1.40 -14.57
C GLY A 73 -6.75 -0.27 -15.57
N LEU A 74 -7.30 0.92 -15.30
CA LEU A 74 -6.99 2.11 -16.10
C LEU A 74 -5.52 2.53 -15.96
N ALA A 75 -4.96 2.50 -14.75
CA ALA A 75 -3.55 2.82 -14.55
C ALA A 75 -2.62 1.81 -15.23
N ASP A 76 -3.00 0.52 -15.29
CA ASP A 76 -2.19 -0.49 -15.98
C ASP A 76 -2.01 -0.14 -17.46
N ILE A 77 -3.10 0.29 -18.12
CA ILE A 77 -3.11 0.64 -19.55
C ILE A 77 -2.54 2.04 -19.79
N TYR A 78 -2.94 3.04 -19.02
CA TYR A 78 -2.65 4.45 -19.33
C TYR A 78 -1.45 5.02 -18.59
N LEU A 79 -0.93 4.36 -17.56
CA LEU A 79 0.21 4.83 -16.77
C LEU A 79 1.37 3.84 -16.82
N TRP A 80 1.15 2.62 -16.36
CA TRP A 80 2.22 1.64 -16.15
C TRP A 80 2.76 1.05 -17.45
N SER A 81 1.91 0.85 -18.47
CA SER A 81 2.33 0.40 -19.80
C SER A 81 3.39 1.29 -20.46
N HIS A 82 3.37 2.60 -20.19
CA HIS A 82 4.35 3.56 -20.74
C HIS A 82 5.77 3.35 -20.18
N PHE A 83 5.88 2.66 -19.03
CA PHE A 83 7.17 2.26 -18.47
C PHE A 83 7.67 0.93 -19.06
N TYR A 84 6.89 0.27 -19.93
CA TYR A 84 7.31 -0.97 -20.56
C TYR A 84 8.58 -0.73 -21.40
N GLY A 85 9.60 -1.57 -21.18
CA GLY A 85 10.97 -1.35 -21.68
C GLY A 85 11.89 -0.54 -20.75
N ARG A 86 11.36 0.17 -19.74
CA ARG A 86 12.11 0.88 -18.69
C ARG A 86 11.49 0.67 -17.29
N MET A 87 11.12 -0.58 -17.00
CA MET A 87 10.33 -0.94 -15.83
C MET A 87 10.99 -0.61 -14.48
N ILE A 88 12.32 -0.46 -14.43
CA ILE A 88 13.02 0.03 -13.23
C ILE A 88 12.53 1.42 -12.79
N ALA A 89 12.09 2.26 -13.72
CA ALA A 89 11.51 3.56 -13.38
C ALA A 89 10.13 3.42 -12.73
N ALA A 90 9.31 2.46 -13.17
CA ALA A 90 8.06 2.13 -12.49
C ALA A 90 8.33 1.62 -11.06
N VAL A 91 9.34 0.76 -10.88
CA VAL A 91 9.79 0.30 -9.56
C VAL A 91 10.22 1.48 -8.67
N ALA A 92 10.91 2.47 -9.21
CA ALA A 92 11.29 3.68 -8.47
C ALA A 92 10.06 4.48 -8.02
N VAL A 93 9.10 4.73 -8.92
CA VAL A 93 7.86 5.45 -8.60
C VAL A 93 7.07 4.71 -7.52
N ILE A 94 6.88 3.40 -7.66
CA ILE A 94 6.17 2.56 -6.69
C ILE A 94 6.91 2.56 -5.34
N SER A 95 8.24 2.47 -5.34
CA SER A 95 9.06 2.54 -4.12
C SER A 95 8.88 3.88 -3.40
N ALA A 96 8.77 4.99 -4.14
CA ALA A 96 8.52 6.31 -3.58
C ALA A 96 7.09 6.39 -3.00
N MET A 97 6.08 5.86 -3.70
CA MET A 97 4.71 5.77 -3.18
C MET A 97 4.65 4.96 -1.88
N TYR A 98 5.38 3.85 -1.80
CA TYR A 98 5.45 3.01 -0.59
C TYR A 98 6.17 3.70 0.58
N ALA A 99 7.26 4.42 0.30
CA ALA A 99 7.94 5.23 1.30
C ALA A 99 7.04 6.37 1.83
N ALA A 100 6.32 7.03 0.93
CA ALA A 100 5.36 8.09 1.28
C ALA A 100 4.22 7.54 2.15
N SER A 101 3.66 6.37 1.81
CA SER A 101 2.58 5.77 2.60
C SER A 101 3.03 5.40 4.01
N ALA A 102 4.26 4.87 4.17
CA ALA A 102 4.87 4.64 5.48
C ALA A 102 4.92 5.93 6.30
N VAL A 103 5.40 7.03 5.70
CA VAL A 103 5.51 8.34 6.34
C VAL A 103 4.14 8.90 6.74
N PHE A 104 3.13 8.79 5.87
CA PHE A 104 1.79 9.30 6.14
C PHE A 104 1.10 8.52 7.24
N PHE A 105 1.12 7.19 7.20
CA PHE A 105 0.58 6.35 8.26
C PHE A 105 1.30 6.61 9.59
N HIS A 106 2.64 6.62 9.59
CA HIS A 106 3.39 6.94 10.80
C HIS A 106 2.96 8.28 11.38
N ARG A 107 2.83 9.31 10.54
CA ARG A 107 2.46 10.66 11.01
C ARG A 107 1.08 10.71 11.66
N VAL A 108 0.12 9.94 11.16
CA VAL A 108 -1.21 9.81 11.77
C VAL A 108 -1.10 9.02 13.07
N PHE A 109 -0.53 7.82 13.03
CA PHE A 109 -0.50 6.92 14.19
C PHE A 109 0.43 7.39 15.31
N SER A 110 1.54 8.06 15.00
CA SER A 110 2.40 8.71 15.99
C SER A 110 1.63 9.82 16.72
N ARG A 111 0.62 10.42 16.09
CA ARG A 111 -0.19 11.46 16.72
C ARG A 111 -1.33 10.88 17.56
N GLN A 112 -1.89 9.76 17.15
CA GLN A 112 -3.00 9.10 17.85
C GLN A 112 -2.52 8.18 18.99
N PHE A 113 -1.49 7.38 18.74
CA PHE A 113 -0.95 6.37 19.66
C PHE A 113 0.46 6.67 20.11
N GLY A 114 1.19 7.50 19.35
CA GLY A 114 2.59 7.71 19.62
C GLY A 114 3.49 6.57 19.23
N THR A 115 3.15 5.96 18.11
CA THR A 115 3.99 5.05 17.35
C THR A 115 5.40 5.62 17.16
N GLY A 116 6.40 4.79 17.45
CA GLY A 116 7.81 5.12 17.25
C GLY A 116 8.37 4.55 15.94
N ALA A 117 9.68 4.70 15.76
CA ALA A 117 10.37 4.39 14.50
C ALA A 117 10.36 2.92 14.09
N LEU A 118 10.15 1.98 15.03
CA LEU A 118 10.01 0.56 14.73
C LEU A 118 8.89 0.29 13.71
N PHE A 119 7.90 1.17 13.64
CA PHE A 119 6.85 1.13 12.62
C PHE A 119 7.40 1.05 11.21
N PHE A 120 8.45 1.80 10.86
CA PHE A 120 8.98 1.79 9.50
C PHE A 120 9.60 0.44 9.13
N VAL A 121 10.28 -0.18 10.09
CA VAL A 121 10.89 -1.52 9.94
C VAL A 121 9.79 -2.56 9.74
N VAL A 122 8.78 -2.56 10.61
CA VAL A 122 7.63 -3.48 10.49
C VAL A 122 6.89 -3.24 9.18
N TYR A 123 6.60 -1.98 8.84
CA TYR A 123 5.85 -1.62 7.65
C TYR A 123 6.53 -2.10 6.36
N ALA A 124 7.86 -1.95 6.25
CA ALA A 124 8.60 -2.28 5.04
C ALA A 124 9.04 -3.76 4.94
N LEU A 125 9.17 -4.47 6.07
CA LEU A 125 9.72 -5.83 6.11
C LEU A 125 8.69 -6.90 6.49
N LEU A 126 7.44 -6.55 6.80
CA LEU A 126 6.40 -7.55 7.09
C LEU A 126 6.15 -8.43 5.84
N PRO A 127 6.20 -9.77 5.91
CA PRO A 127 6.12 -10.66 4.76
C PRO A 127 4.86 -10.52 3.91
N LEU A 128 3.71 -10.28 4.56
CA LEU A 128 2.44 -10.00 3.87
C LEU A 128 2.52 -8.74 3.00
N GLY A 129 3.38 -7.79 3.36
CA GLY A 129 3.69 -6.62 2.52
C GLY A 129 4.74 -6.90 1.45
N ILE A 130 5.60 -7.92 1.61
CA ILE A 130 6.69 -8.23 0.67
C ILE A 130 6.15 -8.89 -0.62
N GLU A 131 5.21 -9.83 -0.51
CA GLU A 131 4.65 -10.52 -1.68
C GLU A 131 3.99 -9.52 -2.64
N GLY A 132 3.12 -8.66 -2.10
CA GLY A 132 2.44 -7.61 -2.85
C GLY A 132 3.33 -6.47 -3.31
N THR A 133 4.63 -6.48 -3.00
CA THR A 133 5.60 -5.46 -3.44
C THR A 133 6.68 -6.01 -4.36
N TYR A 134 6.73 -7.32 -4.64
CA TYR A 134 7.90 -7.92 -5.30
C TYR A 134 7.98 -7.64 -6.81
N TRP A 135 6.85 -7.66 -7.52
CA TRP A 135 6.79 -7.33 -8.94
C TRP A 135 5.82 -6.18 -9.22
N VAL A 136 6.02 -5.50 -10.35
CA VAL A 136 5.35 -4.23 -10.67
C VAL A 136 3.83 -4.43 -10.78
N SER A 137 3.36 -5.51 -11.39
CA SER A 137 1.94 -5.81 -11.56
C SER A 137 1.20 -5.91 -10.23
N ALA A 138 1.71 -6.66 -9.25
CA ALA A 138 1.07 -6.74 -7.93
C ALA A 138 1.19 -5.39 -7.18
N SER A 139 2.38 -4.80 -7.22
CA SER A 139 2.70 -3.62 -6.42
C SER A 139 2.04 -2.34 -6.90
N SER A 140 1.85 -2.17 -8.20
CA SER A 140 1.13 -1.03 -8.78
C SER A 140 -0.31 -0.93 -8.29
N ARG A 141 -0.92 -2.05 -7.91
CA ARG A 141 -2.27 -2.10 -7.34
C ARG A 141 -2.25 -1.86 -5.83
N ILE A 142 -1.45 -2.65 -5.13
CA ILE A 142 -1.42 -2.65 -3.66
C ILE A 142 -0.79 -1.36 -3.13
N VAL A 143 0.39 -0.99 -3.65
CA VAL A 143 1.13 0.19 -3.16
C VAL A 143 0.45 1.49 -3.58
N ALA A 144 -0.10 1.58 -4.79
CA ALA A 144 -0.84 2.78 -5.18
C ALA A 144 -2.09 2.96 -4.33
N GLY A 145 -2.84 1.88 -4.08
CA GLY A 145 -3.95 1.88 -3.14
C GLY A 145 -3.52 2.29 -1.72
N LEU A 146 -2.40 1.74 -1.20
CA LEU A 146 -1.83 2.09 0.10
C LEU A 146 -1.45 3.58 0.18
N PHE A 147 -0.86 4.12 -0.87
CA PHE A 147 -0.50 5.53 -0.98
C PHE A 147 -1.74 6.41 -0.86
N PHE A 148 -2.77 6.16 -1.68
CA PHE A 148 -4.01 6.94 -1.62
C PHE A 148 -4.76 6.77 -0.29
N ALA A 149 -4.79 5.56 0.28
CA ALA A 149 -5.40 5.30 1.58
C ALA A 149 -4.69 6.07 2.70
N SER A 150 -3.36 6.03 2.74
CA SER A 150 -2.56 6.75 3.74
C SER A 150 -2.67 8.27 3.60
N LEU A 151 -2.74 8.78 2.36
CA LEU A 151 -2.91 10.19 2.06
C LEU A 151 -4.32 10.68 2.46
N SER A 152 -5.35 9.90 2.12
CA SER A 152 -6.73 10.11 2.56
C SER A 152 -6.81 10.20 4.09
N LEU A 153 -6.22 9.22 4.79
CA LEU A 153 -6.20 9.19 6.24
C LEU A 153 -5.46 10.41 6.84
N LEU A 154 -4.36 10.84 6.23
CA LEU A 154 -3.64 12.04 6.64
C LEU A 154 -4.52 13.30 6.54
N PHE A 155 -5.33 13.42 5.48
CA PHE A 155 -6.26 14.53 5.32
C PHE A 155 -7.43 14.44 6.29
N PHE A 156 -7.99 13.25 6.54
CA PHE A 156 -9.01 13.05 7.56
C PHE A 156 -8.52 13.44 8.96
N ASP A 157 -7.33 12.96 9.31
CA ASP A 157 -6.64 13.28 10.54
C ASP A 157 -6.39 14.81 10.61
N ARG A 158 -6.06 15.50 9.50
CA ARG A 158 -5.97 16.97 9.48
C ARG A 158 -7.33 17.65 9.65
N TRP A 159 -8.40 17.13 9.05
CA TRP A 159 -9.76 17.64 9.22
C TRP A 159 -10.19 17.62 10.67
N CYS A 160 -10.02 16.49 11.37
CA CYS A 160 -10.40 16.35 12.78
C CYS A 160 -9.76 17.43 13.67
N TYR A 161 -8.55 17.90 13.34
CA TYR A 161 -7.82 18.86 14.17
C TYR A 161 -7.96 20.31 13.70
N LYS A 162 -7.86 20.55 12.39
CA LYS A 162 -7.84 21.91 11.83
C LYS A 162 -9.21 22.38 11.35
N GLY A 163 -10.15 21.48 11.09
CA GLY A 163 -11.50 21.82 10.64
C GLY A 163 -11.60 22.51 9.27
N ARG A 164 -10.56 22.44 8.42
CA ARG A 164 -10.60 23.04 7.07
C ARG A 164 -11.32 22.12 6.09
N ALA A 165 -12.39 22.59 5.46
CA ALA A 165 -13.23 21.81 4.55
C ALA A 165 -12.45 21.16 3.39
N LEU A 166 -11.41 21.82 2.87
CA LEU A 166 -10.53 21.23 1.86
C LEU A 166 -9.93 19.89 2.31
N ASN A 167 -9.58 19.72 3.59
CA ASN A 167 -9.08 18.43 4.07
C ASN A 167 -10.15 17.34 4.03
N LEU A 168 -11.41 17.68 4.27
CA LEU A 168 -12.52 16.73 4.20
C LEU A 168 -12.79 16.32 2.75
N LEU A 169 -12.77 17.29 1.83
CA LEU A 169 -12.88 17.04 0.39
C LEU A 169 -11.74 16.12 -0.10
N LEU A 170 -10.50 16.43 0.25
CA LEU A 170 -9.34 15.63 -0.14
C LEU A 170 -9.37 14.23 0.50
N PHE A 171 -9.86 14.10 1.74
CA PHE A 171 -10.11 12.80 2.35
C PHE A 171 -11.04 11.95 1.48
N ALA A 172 -12.20 12.50 1.09
CA ALA A 172 -13.19 11.79 0.28
C ALA A 172 -12.63 11.41 -1.11
N ILE A 173 -11.96 12.34 -1.80
CA ILE A 173 -11.37 12.10 -3.13
C ILE A 173 -10.32 10.99 -3.06
N PHE A 174 -9.35 11.09 -2.15
CA PHE A 174 -8.29 10.08 -2.06
C PHE A 174 -8.80 8.76 -1.50
N GLN A 175 -9.85 8.76 -0.67
CA GLN A 175 -10.46 7.53 -0.20
C GLN A 175 -11.12 6.77 -1.35
N LEU A 176 -11.92 7.47 -2.16
CA LEU A 176 -12.53 6.88 -3.34
C LEU A 176 -11.47 6.38 -4.32
N ALA A 177 -10.40 7.17 -4.54
CA ALA A 177 -9.28 6.73 -5.36
C ALA A 177 -8.66 5.43 -4.83
N ALA A 178 -8.41 5.34 -3.51
CA ALA A 178 -7.85 4.15 -2.90
C ALA A 178 -8.74 2.90 -3.08
N PHE A 179 -10.06 3.06 -2.99
CA PHE A 179 -11.02 1.96 -3.17
C PHE A 179 -10.95 1.36 -4.58
N CYS A 180 -10.68 2.18 -5.58
CA CYS A 180 -10.62 1.74 -6.97
C CYS A 180 -9.32 0.98 -7.36
N PHE A 181 -8.39 0.75 -6.43
CA PHE A 181 -7.14 0.02 -6.72
C PHE A 181 -7.16 -1.45 -6.31
N TYR A 182 -7.71 -1.78 -5.15
CA TYR A 182 -7.67 -3.14 -4.61
C TYR A 182 -8.69 -3.32 -3.47
N GLU A 183 -9.33 -4.48 -3.39
CA GLU A 183 -10.44 -4.74 -2.46
C GLU A 183 -9.98 -4.69 -0.99
N GLN A 184 -8.80 -5.23 -0.71
CA GLN A 184 -8.18 -5.22 0.61
C GLN A 184 -7.82 -3.80 1.07
N ILE A 185 -7.62 -2.86 0.13
CA ILE A 185 -7.38 -1.45 0.45
C ILE A 185 -8.66 -0.75 0.90
N VAL A 186 -9.83 -1.18 0.41
CA VAL A 186 -11.14 -0.70 0.91
C VAL A 186 -11.25 -0.98 2.41
N LEU A 187 -10.99 -2.24 2.80
CA LEU A 187 -11.05 -2.68 4.20
C LEU A 187 -10.02 -1.95 5.06
N LEU A 188 -8.76 -1.86 4.61
CA LEU A 188 -7.70 -1.17 5.34
C LEU A 188 -8.02 0.31 5.54
N SER A 189 -8.45 1.00 4.48
CA SER A 189 -8.77 2.44 4.51
C SER A 189 -9.97 2.72 5.42
N GLY A 190 -11.00 1.88 5.37
CA GLY A 190 -12.15 1.96 6.27
C GLY A 190 -11.75 1.72 7.73
N ALA A 191 -11.00 0.65 8.01
CA ALA A 191 -10.51 0.34 9.35
C ALA A 191 -9.64 1.46 9.92
N ALA A 192 -8.69 1.98 9.14
CA ALA A 192 -7.82 3.07 9.57
C ALA A 192 -8.60 4.36 9.83
N THR A 193 -9.61 4.65 9.00
CA THR A 193 -10.54 5.77 9.23
C THR A 193 -11.27 5.60 10.55
N LEU A 194 -11.85 4.42 10.81
CA LEU A 194 -12.55 4.11 12.05
C LEU A 194 -11.65 4.28 13.28
N VAL A 195 -10.38 3.85 13.18
CA VAL A 195 -9.39 4.05 14.25
C VAL A 195 -9.20 5.54 14.56
N VAL A 196 -9.06 6.40 13.55
CA VAL A 196 -8.98 7.86 13.75
C VAL A 196 -10.30 8.43 14.28
N MET A 197 -11.45 7.88 13.87
CA MET A 197 -12.76 8.28 14.39
C MET A 197 -12.83 8.05 15.90
N LEU A 198 -12.54 6.81 16.33
CA LEU A 198 -12.62 6.37 17.73
C LEU A 198 -11.63 7.14 18.63
N THR A 199 -10.42 7.39 18.15
CA THR A 199 -9.41 8.16 18.88
C THR A 199 -9.67 9.68 18.86
N GLY A 200 -10.39 10.18 17.86
CA GLY A 200 -10.69 11.60 17.67
C GLY A 200 -11.74 12.18 18.61
N PHE A 201 -12.63 11.35 19.17
CA PHE A 201 -13.73 11.80 20.04
C PHE A 201 -13.30 12.55 21.31
N GLY A 202 -12.03 12.39 21.74
CA GLY A 202 -11.50 13.11 22.89
C GLY A 202 -11.26 14.61 22.69
N ARG A 203 -11.43 15.16 21.46
CA ARG A 203 -11.11 16.56 21.15
C ARG A 203 -12.30 17.37 20.62
N ASP A 204 -13.02 16.81 19.64
CA ASP A 204 -14.24 17.37 19.07
C ASP A 204 -15.16 16.19 18.76
N LYS A 205 -16.39 16.21 19.27
CA LYS A 205 -17.32 15.08 19.14
C LYS A 205 -17.95 14.96 17.75
N LYS A 206 -17.97 16.03 16.95
CA LYS A 206 -18.69 16.09 15.66
C LYS A 206 -17.78 15.83 14.47
N ARG A 207 -16.55 16.36 14.47
CA ARG A 207 -15.65 16.23 13.30
C ARG A 207 -15.28 14.79 12.95
N PRO A 208 -14.98 13.89 13.90
CA PRO A 208 -14.70 12.48 13.61
C PRO A 208 -15.89 11.76 12.96
N LEU A 209 -17.13 12.18 13.21
CA LEU A 209 -18.31 11.55 12.59
C LEU A 209 -18.31 11.64 11.06
N TRP A 210 -17.61 12.64 10.50
CA TRP A 210 -17.44 12.76 9.05
C TRP A 210 -16.62 11.62 8.43
N GLY A 211 -15.97 10.77 9.24
CA GLY A 211 -15.35 9.55 8.75
C GLY A 211 -16.37 8.57 8.16
N PHE A 212 -17.66 8.67 8.49
CA PHE A 212 -18.74 7.89 7.87
C PHE A 212 -18.91 8.16 6.37
N LEU A 213 -18.32 9.23 5.82
CA LEU A 213 -18.21 9.41 4.38
C LEU A 213 -17.49 8.23 3.69
N MET A 214 -16.73 7.41 4.42
CA MET A 214 -16.18 6.17 3.88
C MET A 214 -17.25 5.23 3.33
N PHE A 215 -18.45 5.21 3.93
CA PHE A 215 -19.56 4.41 3.42
C PHE A 215 -20.15 5.00 2.14
N ALA A 216 -20.21 6.33 2.02
CA ALA A 216 -20.61 6.99 0.78
C ALA A 216 -19.59 6.71 -0.33
N GLY A 217 -18.30 6.80 -0.04
CA GLY A 217 -17.22 6.42 -0.97
C GLY A 217 -17.32 4.95 -1.40
N ALA A 218 -17.60 4.05 -0.46
CA ALA A 218 -17.76 2.62 -0.76
C ALA A 218 -19.00 2.38 -1.63
N ALA A 219 -20.11 3.06 -1.35
CA ALA A 219 -21.32 2.98 -2.17
C ALA A 219 -21.07 3.47 -3.60
N ILE A 220 -20.32 4.57 -3.78
CA ILE A 220 -19.93 5.06 -5.11
C ILE A 220 -19.04 4.04 -5.82
N TYR A 221 -18.03 3.49 -5.13
CA TYR A 221 -17.17 2.44 -5.67
C TYR A 221 -18.01 1.22 -6.13
N PHE A 222 -18.90 0.71 -5.28
CA PHE A 222 -19.76 -0.42 -5.63
C PHE A 222 -20.75 -0.09 -6.75
N ALA A 223 -21.25 1.15 -6.83
CA ALA A 223 -22.08 1.57 -7.94
C ALA A 223 -21.30 1.56 -9.26
N ILE A 224 -20.07 2.07 -9.27
CA ILE A 224 -19.19 2.04 -10.45
C ILE A 224 -18.92 0.59 -10.87
N THR A 225 -18.52 -0.28 -9.93
CA THR A 225 -18.18 -1.67 -10.26
C THR A 225 -19.40 -2.48 -10.70
N LYS A 226 -20.60 -2.16 -10.20
CA LYS A 226 -21.85 -2.83 -10.59
C LYS A 226 -22.32 -2.41 -11.98
N LEU A 227 -22.07 -1.16 -12.38
CA LEU A 227 -22.42 -0.64 -13.69
C LEU A 227 -21.45 -1.11 -14.79
N ALA A 228 -20.27 -1.58 -14.42
CA ALA A 228 -19.26 -2.09 -15.35
C ALA A 228 -19.53 -3.54 -15.76
N GLU A 229 -19.17 -3.87 -17.00
CA GLU A 229 -19.23 -5.24 -17.53
C GLU A 229 -18.37 -6.19 -16.67
N PRO A 230 -18.94 -7.31 -16.16
CA PRO A 230 -18.22 -8.23 -15.28
C PRO A 230 -16.95 -8.80 -15.94
N GLY A 231 -17.01 -9.04 -17.26
CA GLY A 231 -15.92 -9.61 -18.04
C GLY A 231 -15.36 -10.92 -17.46
N VAL A 232 -14.14 -11.27 -17.88
CA VAL A 232 -13.45 -12.50 -17.41
C VAL A 232 -13.17 -12.48 -15.90
N TYR A 233 -13.02 -11.32 -15.28
CA TYR A 233 -12.68 -11.20 -13.86
C TYR A 233 -13.87 -11.05 -12.90
N GLY A 234 -15.11 -11.00 -13.40
CA GLY A 234 -16.31 -10.74 -12.59
C GLY A 234 -16.56 -11.75 -11.46
N ALA A 235 -16.11 -13.00 -11.60
CA ALA A 235 -16.23 -14.01 -10.55
C ALA A 235 -15.31 -13.74 -9.34
N ARG A 236 -14.23 -12.97 -9.52
CA ARG A 236 -13.22 -12.73 -8.48
C ARG A 236 -13.67 -11.76 -7.39
N THR A 237 -14.77 -11.05 -7.60
CA THR A 237 -15.32 -10.05 -6.66
C THR A 237 -16.60 -10.54 -5.97
N GLN A 238 -16.95 -11.82 -6.10
CA GLN A 238 -18.11 -12.38 -5.43
C GLN A 238 -17.98 -12.27 -3.91
N ILE A 239 -19.03 -11.73 -3.29
CA ILE A 239 -19.12 -11.58 -1.84
C ILE A 239 -19.81 -12.82 -1.28
N PHE A 240 -19.09 -13.53 -0.42
CA PHE A 240 -19.62 -14.67 0.32
C PHE A 240 -20.13 -14.21 1.69
N LEU A 241 -21.41 -14.46 1.95
CA LEU A 241 -22.11 -13.93 3.13
C LEU A 241 -22.22 -15.00 4.22
N PRO A 242 -22.09 -14.63 5.51
CA PRO A 242 -22.09 -15.59 6.62
C PRO A 242 -23.32 -16.49 6.75
N TRP A 243 -24.42 -16.10 6.12
CA TRP A 243 -25.69 -16.84 6.11
C TRP A 243 -25.89 -17.73 4.88
N GLN A 244 -24.92 -17.79 3.95
CA GLN A 244 -24.96 -18.72 2.84
C GLN A 244 -24.67 -20.15 3.31
N GLU A 245 -25.27 -21.12 2.64
CA GLU A 245 -25.01 -22.54 2.87
C GLU A 245 -23.51 -22.83 2.72
N ASN A 246 -22.97 -23.70 3.58
CA ASN A 246 -21.55 -24.06 3.65
C ASN A 246 -20.54 -22.92 3.84
N TRP A 247 -20.97 -21.68 4.13
CA TRP A 247 -20.03 -20.55 4.31
C TRP A 247 -18.95 -20.85 5.36
N TRP A 248 -19.30 -21.53 6.44
CA TRP A 248 -18.35 -21.91 7.49
C TRP A 248 -17.27 -22.86 6.96
N GLN A 249 -17.68 -23.90 6.24
CA GLN A 249 -16.80 -24.97 5.77
C GLN A 249 -15.99 -24.57 4.54
N GLU A 250 -16.58 -23.82 3.61
CA GLU A 250 -15.99 -23.48 2.31
C GLU A 250 -15.30 -22.12 2.29
N CYS A 251 -15.73 -21.15 3.12
CA CYS A 251 -15.16 -19.80 3.14
C CYS A 251 -14.39 -19.52 4.43
N PHE A 252 -15.06 -19.52 5.59
CA PHE A 252 -14.47 -19.01 6.84
C PHE A 252 -13.33 -19.87 7.37
N LEU A 253 -13.56 -21.17 7.59
CA LEU A 253 -12.54 -22.05 8.13
C LEU A 253 -11.30 -22.15 7.21
N PRO A 254 -11.45 -22.30 5.88
CA PRO A 254 -10.32 -22.23 4.96
C PRO A 254 -9.58 -20.89 5.03
N ALA A 255 -10.29 -19.76 5.05
CA ALA A 255 -9.67 -18.44 5.16
C ALA A 255 -8.87 -18.28 6.46
N VAL A 256 -9.43 -18.69 7.61
CA VAL A 256 -8.72 -18.67 8.90
C VAL A 256 -7.49 -19.57 8.87
N LYS A 257 -7.60 -20.77 8.30
CA LYS A 257 -6.45 -21.69 8.12
C LYS A 257 -5.38 -21.09 7.22
N GLN A 258 -5.76 -20.45 6.11
CA GLN A 258 -4.83 -19.78 5.20
C GLN A 258 -4.13 -18.61 5.89
N VAL A 259 -4.86 -17.77 6.62
CA VAL A 259 -4.26 -16.68 7.43
C VAL A 259 -3.27 -17.28 8.43
N GLY A 260 -3.67 -18.27 9.21
CA GLY A 260 -2.79 -18.95 10.16
C GLY A 260 -1.54 -19.55 9.50
N TYR A 261 -1.69 -20.18 8.35
CA TYR A 261 -0.59 -20.77 7.58
C TYR A 261 0.38 -19.70 7.05
N VAL A 262 -0.15 -18.61 6.48
CA VAL A 262 0.67 -17.51 5.95
C VAL A 262 1.46 -16.83 7.08
N PHE A 263 0.85 -16.61 8.25
CA PHE A 263 1.54 -16.01 9.40
C PHE A 263 2.53 -16.95 10.11
N SER A 264 2.40 -18.27 9.95
CA SER A 264 3.31 -19.24 10.56
C SER A 264 4.35 -19.75 9.56
N VAL A 265 3.93 -20.63 8.65
CA VAL A 265 4.79 -21.32 7.68
C VAL A 265 5.22 -20.36 6.58
N GLY A 266 4.28 -19.57 6.03
CA GLY A 266 4.58 -18.60 4.98
C GLY A 266 5.61 -17.56 5.44
N MET A 267 5.40 -16.99 6.61
CA MET A 267 6.30 -16.01 7.23
C MET A 267 7.71 -16.58 7.45
N PHE A 268 7.81 -17.79 8.00
CA PHE A 268 9.11 -18.45 8.19
C PHE A 268 9.80 -18.77 6.86
N ALA A 269 9.06 -19.24 5.86
CA ALA A 269 9.61 -19.54 4.55
C ALA A 269 10.12 -18.26 3.86
N THR A 270 9.33 -17.20 3.83
CA THR A 270 9.67 -15.94 3.15
C THR A 270 10.80 -15.20 3.85
N LEU A 271 10.76 -15.05 5.19
CA LEU A 271 11.83 -14.36 5.92
C LEU A 271 13.04 -15.25 6.14
N GLY A 272 12.87 -16.46 6.66
CA GLY A 272 13.99 -17.32 7.03
C GLY A 272 14.75 -17.82 5.80
N ARG A 273 14.06 -18.43 4.83
CA ARG A 273 14.73 -18.91 3.61
C ARG A 273 15.14 -17.76 2.71
N GLY A 274 14.34 -16.68 2.65
CA GLY A 274 14.71 -15.46 1.92
C GLY A 274 15.97 -14.82 2.48
N LEU A 275 16.10 -14.69 3.80
CA LEU A 275 17.29 -14.17 4.47
C LEU A 275 18.50 -15.08 4.25
N LYS A 276 18.34 -16.40 4.41
CA LYS A 276 19.43 -17.36 4.13
C LYS A 276 19.91 -17.24 2.68
N ARG A 277 18.98 -17.23 1.72
CA ARG A 277 19.31 -17.11 0.29
C ARG A 277 19.96 -15.77 -0.02
N GLY A 278 19.43 -14.67 0.53
CA GLY A 278 20.01 -13.34 0.38
C GLY A 278 21.43 -13.27 0.93
N PHE A 279 21.67 -13.84 2.13
CA PHE A 279 23.01 -13.90 2.71
C PHE A 279 23.97 -14.72 1.86
N LEU A 280 23.54 -15.88 1.34
CA LEU A 280 24.37 -16.69 0.44
C LEU A 280 24.76 -15.91 -0.82
N ILE A 281 23.82 -15.17 -1.42
CA ILE A 281 24.08 -14.31 -2.57
C ILE A 281 25.09 -13.20 -2.24
N LEU A 282 24.95 -12.56 -1.08
CA LEU A 282 25.88 -11.51 -0.63
C LEU A 282 27.32 -12.03 -0.46
N VAL A 283 27.47 -13.29 -0.05
CA VAL A 283 28.79 -13.93 0.13
C VAL A 283 29.34 -14.46 -1.19
N SER A 284 28.51 -15.08 -2.03
CA SER A 284 28.97 -15.69 -3.29
C SER A 284 29.27 -14.67 -4.38
N GLU A 285 28.48 -13.60 -4.45
CA GLU A 285 28.54 -12.58 -5.51
C GLU A 285 28.47 -11.17 -4.90
N PRO A 286 29.49 -10.73 -4.15
CA PRO A 286 29.42 -9.50 -3.38
C PRO A 286 29.38 -8.26 -4.28
N ASN A 287 28.26 -7.53 -4.25
CA ASN A 287 28.20 -6.18 -4.81
C ASN A 287 28.54 -5.16 -3.71
N ILE A 288 29.82 -4.83 -3.59
CA ILE A 288 30.36 -3.94 -2.54
C ILE A 288 29.69 -2.56 -2.58
N ILE A 289 29.40 -2.04 -3.77
CA ILE A 289 28.75 -0.73 -3.93
C ILE A 289 27.35 -0.76 -3.32
N CYS A 290 26.52 -1.74 -3.70
CA CYS A 290 25.18 -1.88 -3.15
C CYS A 290 25.21 -2.09 -1.63
N ILE A 291 26.08 -2.97 -1.14
CA ILE A 291 26.24 -3.24 0.31
C ILE A 291 26.61 -1.96 1.07
N THR A 292 27.55 -1.18 0.53
CA THR A 292 27.98 0.09 1.15
C THR A 292 26.84 1.11 1.18
N VAL A 293 26.07 1.24 0.08
CA VAL A 293 24.91 2.13 0.02
C VAL A 293 23.84 1.70 1.04
N PHE A 294 23.54 0.41 1.15
CA PHE A 294 22.62 -0.11 2.16
C PHE A 294 23.09 0.20 3.58
N ALA A 295 24.35 -0.08 3.89
CA ALA A 295 24.93 0.20 5.20
C ALA A 295 24.87 1.70 5.53
N ALA A 296 25.18 2.56 4.56
CA ALA A 296 25.12 4.01 4.72
C ALA A 296 23.69 4.50 4.97
N LEU A 297 22.70 4.00 4.22
CA LEU A 297 21.28 4.35 4.41
C LEU A 297 20.76 3.88 5.78
N CYS A 298 21.10 2.66 6.19
CA CYS A 298 20.76 2.13 7.52
C CYS A 298 21.41 2.96 8.64
N ALA A 299 22.69 3.30 8.49
CA ALA A 299 23.40 4.15 9.45
C ALA A 299 22.77 5.55 9.52
N ALA A 300 22.47 6.17 8.37
CA ALA A 300 21.81 7.47 8.31
C ALA A 300 20.44 7.44 8.99
N MET A 301 19.65 6.39 8.78
CA MET A 301 18.39 6.18 9.49
C MET A 301 18.61 6.02 10.99
N PHE A 302 19.57 5.21 11.43
CA PHE A 302 19.89 5.04 12.84
C PHE A 302 20.29 6.36 13.51
N PHE A 303 21.18 7.14 12.91
CA PHE A 303 21.62 8.42 13.46
C PHE A 303 20.51 9.47 13.46
N LEU A 304 19.67 9.51 12.42
CA LEU A 304 18.48 10.37 12.39
C LEU A 304 17.56 10.02 13.56
N LEU A 305 17.26 8.74 13.76
CA LEU A 305 16.37 8.29 14.82
C LEU A 305 16.95 8.50 16.22
N LYS A 306 18.25 8.30 16.41
CA LYS A 306 18.95 8.60 17.67
C LYS A 306 18.94 10.11 17.99
N GLY A 307 19.05 10.95 16.96
CA GLY A 307 19.00 12.41 17.10
C GLY A 307 17.61 12.95 17.45
N ILE A 308 16.55 12.20 17.16
CA ILE A 308 15.20 12.49 17.64
C ILE A 308 15.16 12.12 19.12
N LYS A 309 15.47 13.06 20.01
CA LYS A 309 15.33 12.87 21.46
C LYS A 309 13.96 12.25 21.75
N SER A 310 13.97 11.08 22.36
CA SER A 310 12.82 10.53 23.09
C SER A 310 12.50 11.51 24.21
N ALA A 311 11.63 12.47 23.90
CA ALA A 311 11.01 13.38 24.85
C ALA A 311 9.71 12.76 25.37
#